data_AF-A0A953S657-F1
#
_entry.id   AF-A0A953S657-F1
#
_cell.length_a   1.000
_cell.length_b   1.000
_cell.length_c   1.000
_cell.angle_alpha   90.00
_cell.angle_beta   90.00
_cell.angle_gamma   90.00
#
_symmetry.space_group_name_H-M   'P 1'
#
loop_
_entity.id
_entity.type
_entity.pdbx_description
1 polymer ?
#
loop_
_entity_poly.entity_id
_entity_poly.type
_entity_poly.pdbx_seq_one_letter_code
_entity_poly.pdbx_strand_id
1 'polypeptide(L)'
;MVSGPVVILFVLIGLAILLIALFAFRPSVTTTPTRKILDFAALFILPSVCLAMGFQVHMERSKQTQFCISCHAMTPWGQSLYVDDLHHLAATHFQNHLVPHSQACFTCHTTYTIFGDAQAKLSGLKHIYMQYIAGPPKVIRISSPYNNRECLHCHSGMRVFEEGPVHAAMMDQFKSNSISCLSSGCHDVVHNTSGLAKEKLWRPGQP
;
A
#
# COMPACT_ATOMS: atom_id res chain seq x y z
N MET A 1 16.40 10.88 0.76
CA MET A 1 16.83 10.87 2.18
C MET A 1 16.65 9.46 2.71
N VAL A 2 17.70 8.83 3.23
CA VAL A 2 17.60 7.48 3.81
C VAL A 2 16.94 7.62 5.18
N SER A 3 15.77 7.02 5.35
CA SER A 3 15.00 7.10 6.61
C SER A 3 15.80 6.51 7.78
N GLY A 4 15.70 7.08 8.98
CA GLY A 4 16.38 6.58 10.19
C GLY A 4 16.30 5.04 10.41
N PRO A 5 15.14 4.38 10.16
CA PRO A 5 15.04 2.92 10.27
C PRO A 5 15.94 2.15 9.30
N VAL A 6 16.20 2.69 8.11
CA VAL A 6 17.04 2.07 7.09
C VAL A 6 18.52 2.14 7.48
N VAL A 7 18.95 3.25 8.09
CA VAL A 7 20.33 3.37 8.62
C VAL A 7 20.55 2.37 9.76
N ILE A 8 19.60 2.25 10.68
CA ILE A 8 19.66 1.28 11.78
C ILE A 8 19.76 -0.16 11.23
N LEU A 9 18.97 -0.50 10.21
CA LEU A 9 19.03 -1.82 9.58
C LEU A 9 20.43 -2.13 9.01
N PHE A 10 21.05 -1.19 8.30
CA PHE A 10 22.40 -1.38 7.76
C PHE A 10 23.45 -1.57 8.86
N VAL A 11 23.35 -0.83 9.97
CA VAL A 11 24.25 -0.98 11.13
C VAL A 11 24.09 -2.36 11.76
N LEU A 12 22.86 -2.85 11.94
CA LEU A 12 22.59 -4.16 12.52
C LEU A 12 23.09 -5.30 11.62
N ILE A 13 22.93 -5.19 10.31
CA ILE A 13 23.48 -6.16 9.34
C ILE A 13 25.02 -6.19 9.41
N GLY A 14 25.66 -5.03 9.43
CA GLY A 14 27.13 -4.93 9.56
C GLY A 14 27.64 -5.54 10.86
N LEU A 15 26.96 -5.27 11.98
CA LEU A 15 27.27 -5.84 13.29
C LEU A 15 27.10 -7.37 13.29
N ALA A 16 26.04 -7.88 12.67
CA ALA A 16 25.80 -9.32 12.56
C ALA A 16 26.92 -10.02 11.78
N ILE A 17 27.33 -9.47 10.63
CA ILE A 17 28.43 -10.00 9.81
C ILE A 17 29.75 -10.00 10.60
N LEU A 18 30.06 -8.90 11.30
CA LEU A 18 31.26 -8.78 12.12
C LEU A 18 31.29 -9.84 13.24
N LEU A 19 30.17 -10.03 13.94
CA LEU A 19 30.06 -11.00 15.02
C LEU A 19 30.19 -12.44 14.49
N ILE A 20 29.51 -12.76 13.39
CA ILE A 20 29.65 -14.07 12.71
C ILE A 20 31.10 -14.34 12.30
N ALA A 21 31.79 -13.35 11.72
CA ALA A 21 33.20 -13.47 11.36
C ALA A 21 34.10 -13.68 12.59
N LEU A 22 33.89 -12.91 13.66
CA LEU A 22 34.62 -13.09 14.93
C LEU A 22 34.45 -14.50 15.52
N PHE A 23 33.26 -15.08 15.40
CA PHE A 23 33.00 -16.45 15.84
C PHE A 23 33.66 -17.51 14.95
N ALA A 24 33.61 -17.33 13.62
CA ALA A 24 34.22 -18.26 12.68
C ALA A 24 35.75 -18.30 12.79
N PHE A 25 36.40 -17.15 13.02
CA PHE A 25 37.86 -17.04 13.03
C PHE A 25 38.51 -17.15 14.42
N ARG A 26 37.74 -17.01 15.53
CA ARG A 26 38.27 -17.17 16.90
C ARG A 26 37.39 -18.05 17.81
N PRO A 27 37.32 -19.37 17.53
CA PRO A 27 36.49 -20.30 18.27
C PRO A 27 36.97 -20.56 19.72
N SER A 28 38.27 -20.38 20.01
CA SER A 28 38.87 -20.67 21.33
C SER A 28 38.38 -19.77 22.47
N VAL A 29 37.63 -18.72 22.17
CA VAL A 29 37.20 -17.72 23.15
C VAL A 29 35.73 -17.96 23.58
N THR A 30 35.10 -19.08 23.19
CA THR A 30 33.67 -19.42 23.39
C THR A 30 33.33 -20.16 24.71
N THR A 31 34.26 -20.27 25.66
CA THR A 31 34.09 -21.19 26.80
C THR A 31 33.35 -20.61 28.01
N THR A 32 33.19 -19.28 28.12
CA THR A 32 32.58 -18.65 29.31
C THR A 32 31.03 -18.54 29.22
N PRO A 33 30.29 -18.66 30.34
CA PRO A 33 28.82 -18.58 30.34
C PRO A 33 28.27 -17.26 29.77
N THR A 34 28.91 -16.13 30.10
CA THR A 34 28.56 -14.81 29.58
C THR A 34 28.67 -14.75 28.05
N ARG A 35 29.66 -15.45 27.48
CA ARG A 35 29.84 -15.47 26.03
C ARG A 35 28.86 -16.40 25.33
N LYS A 36 28.41 -17.49 25.95
CA LYS A 36 27.30 -18.31 25.39
C LYS A 36 26.01 -17.50 25.21
N ILE A 37 25.71 -16.59 26.15
CA ILE A 37 24.58 -15.65 26.04
C ILE A 37 24.80 -14.66 24.88
N LEU A 38 26.03 -14.14 24.74
CA LEU A 38 26.37 -13.24 23.63
C LEU A 38 26.29 -13.95 22.28
N ASP A 39 26.76 -15.18 22.18
CA ASP A 39 26.71 -16.01 20.97
C ASP A 39 25.25 -16.29 20.58
N PHE A 40 24.39 -16.62 21.56
CA PHE A 40 22.95 -16.76 21.34
C PHE A 40 22.31 -15.45 20.85
N ALA A 41 22.63 -14.33 21.49
CA ALA A 41 22.11 -13.03 21.09
C ALA A 41 22.57 -12.65 19.68
N ALA A 42 23.83 -12.91 19.33
CA ALA A 42 24.41 -12.55 18.05
C ALA A 42 23.96 -13.47 16.90
N LEU A 43 23.75 -14.77 17.14
CA LEU A 43 23.36 -15.74 16.10
C LEU A 43 21.85 -15.89 15.95
N PHE A 44 21.07 -15.59 16.98
CA PHE A 44 19.61 -15.76 16.95
C PHE A 44 18.86 -14.45 17.12
N ILE A 45 19.09 -13.72 18.21
CA ILE A 45 18.30 -12.51 18.51
C ILE A 45 18.55 -11.43 17.45
N LEU A 46 19.81 -11.11 17.16
CA LEU A 46 20.18 -10.05 16.23
C LEU A 46 19.66 -10.34 14.81
N PRO A 47 19.86 -11.53 14.21
CA PRO A 47 19.28 -11.86 12.92
C PRO A 47 17.75 -11.83 12.92
N SER A 48 17.09 -12.33 13.97
CA SER A 48 15.62 -12.27 14.07
C SER A 48 15.11 -10.83 14.11
N VAL A 49 15.78 -9.93 14.83
CA VAL A 49 15.44 -8.50 14.87
C VAL A 49 15.67 -7.87 13.49
N CYS A 50 16.80 -8.15 12.84
CA CYS A 50 17.07 -7.68 11.48
C CYS A 50 15.99 -8.13 10.49
N LEU A 51 15.59 -9.40 10.56
CA LEU A 51 14.54 -9.97 9.70
C LEU A 51 13.19 -9.30 9.97
N ALA A 52 12.81 -9.13 11.23
CA ALA A 52 11.56 -8.48 11.61
C ALA A 52 11.52 -7.02 11.14
N MET A 53 12.61 -6.26 11.37
CA MET A 53 12.71 -4.86 10.93
C MET A 53 12.73 -4.74 9.41
N GLY A 54 13.51 -5.57 8.72
CA GLY A 54 13.55 -5.61 7.26
C GLY A 54 12.17 -5.91 6.68
N PHE A 55 11.49 -6.92 7.23
CA PHE A 55 10.12 -7.26 6.84
C PHE A 55 9.17 -6.08 7.03
N GLN A 56 9.20 -5.40 8.18
CA GLN A 56 8.36 -4.22 8.44
C GLN A 56 8.62 -3.09 7.43
N VAL A 57 9.88 -2.78 7.13
CA VAL A 57 10.25 -1.76 6.13
C VAL A 57 9.70 -2.11 4.74
N HIS A 58 9.80 -3.38 4.32
CA HIS A 58 9.26 -3.82 3.04
C HIS A 58 7.73 -3.82 3.03
N MET A 59 7.09 -4.19 4.14
CA MET A 59 5.64 -4.10 4.28
C MET A 59 5.16 -2.65 4.21
N GLU A 60 5.86 -1.69 4.81
CA GLU A 60 5.46 -0.29 4.72
C GLU A 60 5.70 0.28 3.31
N ARG A 61 6.83 -0.08 2.68
CA ARG A 61 7.11 0.30 1.29
C ARG A 61 6.08 -0.25 0.31
N SER A 62 5.50 -1.43 0.60
CA SER A 62 4.49 -2.04 -0.27
C SER A 62 3.17 -1.25 -0.33
N LYS A 63 2.97 -0.26 0.54
CA LYS A 63 1.82 0.65 0.53
C LYS A 63 2.01 1.84 -0.40
N GLN A 64 3.24 2.04 -0.91
CA GLN A 64 3.55 3.22 -1.68
C GLN A 64 2.92 3.17 -3.08
N THR A 65 2.36 4.29 -3.53
CA THR A 65 1.83 4.45 -4.91
C THR A 65 2.85 4.01 -5.95
N GLN A 66 4.12 4.41 -5.79
CA GLN A 66 5.22 4.04 -6.69
C GLN A 66 5.49 2.53 -6.73
N PHE A 67 5.26 1.83 -5.63
CA PHE A 67 5.36 0.37 -5.59
C PHE A 67 4.19 -0.28 -6.33
N CYS A 68 2.96 0.22 -6.12
CA CYS A 68 1.79 -0.32 -6.80
C CYS A 68 1.89 -0.19 -8.33
N ILE A 69 2.42 0.93 -8.83
CA ILE A 69 2.53 1.19 -10.27
C ILE A 69 3.86 0.73 -10.88
N SER A 70 4.74 0.07 -10.13
CA SER A 70 6.03 -0.39 -10.67
C SER A 70 5.89 -1.57 -11.64
N CYS A 71 4.77 -2.29 -11.58
CA CYS A 71 4.47 -3.36 -12.53
C CYS A 71 3.89 -2.77 -13.82
N HIS A 72 4.41 -3.19 -14.97
CA HIS A 72 3.95 -2.70 -16.28
C HIS A 72 2.42 -2.84 -16.47
N ALA A 73 1.83 -3.91 -15.92
CA ALA A 73 0.40 -4.16 -15.97
C ALA A 73 -0.43 -3.07 -15.27
N MET A 74 0.17 -2.34 -14.32
CA MET A 74 -0.50 -1.28 -13.55
C MET A 74 -0.31 0.12 -14.16
N THR A 75 0.46 0.27 -15.24
CA THR A 75 0.71 1.58 -15.88
C THR A 75 -0.58 2.36 -16.21
N PRO A 76 -1.63 1.75 -16.79
CA PRO A 76 -2.89 2.47 -17.06
C PRO A 76 -3.55 3.01 -15.78
N TRP A 77 -3.51 2.25 -14.68
CA TRP A 77 -4.03 2.71 -13.38
C TRP A 77 -3.22 3.88 -12.84
N GLY A 78 -1.88 3.86 -12.98
CA GLY A 78 -1.04 4.99 -12.65
C GLY A 78 -1.36 6.24 -13.48
N GLN A 79 -1.62 6.08 -14.78
CA GLN A 79 -2.03 7.18 -15.67
C GLN A 79 -3.40 7.76 -15.30
N SER A 80 -4.34 6.93 -14.84
CA SER A 80 -5.68 7.37 -14.44
C SER A 80 -5.68 8.39 -13.30
N LEU A 81 -4.60 8.43 -12.49
CA LEU A 81 -4.42 9.41 -11.42
C LEU A 81 -4.22 10.84 -11.97
N TYR A 82 -3.87 10.97 -13.25
CA TYR A 82 -3.52 12.22 -13.90
C TYR A 82 -4.56 12.63 -14.95
N VAL A 83 -5.75 12.04 -14.99
CA VAL A 83 -6.80 12.51 -15.91
C VAL A 83 -7.23 13.92 -15.51
N ASP A 84 -7.30 14.83 -16.48
CA ASP A 84 -7.72 16.23 -16.34
C ASP A 84 -9.25 16.35 -16.41
N ASP A 85 -9.94 15.59 -15.56
CA ASP A 85 -11.39 15.61 -15.42
C ASP A 85 -11.77 15.35 -13.96
N LEU A 86 -12.57 16.25 -13.38
CA LEU A 86 -13.03 16.17 -11.99
C LEU A 86 -14.02 15.02 -11.76
N HIS A 87 -14.63 14.46 -12.81
CA HIS A 87 -15.52 13.30 -12.70
C HIS A 87 -14.76 12.00 -12.44
N HIS A 88 -13.45 11.96 -12.70
CA HIS A 88 -12.62 10.79 -12.44
C HIS A 88 -12.26 10.70 -10.95
N LEU A 89 -12.82 9.71 -10.26
CA LEU A 89 -12.66 9.55 -8.81
C LEU A 89 -11.18 9.48 -8.39
N ALA A 90 -10.39 8.65 -9.07
CA ALA A 90 -8.99 8.44 -8.74
C ALA A 90 -8.15 9.70 -8.97
N ALA A 91 -8.42 10.43 -10.06
CA ALA A 91 -7.75 11.68 -10.40
C ALA A 91 -8.06 12.78 -9.37
N THR A 92 -9.34 13.01 -9.09
CA THR A 92 -9.79 14.02 -8.13
C THR A 92 -9.21 13.80 -6.74
N HIS A 93 -9.18 12.55 -6.26
CA HIS A 93 -8.61 12.25 -4.94
C HIS A 93 -7.09 12.44 -4.88
N PHE A 94 -6.40 12.06 -5.95
CA PHE A 94 -4.95 12.11 -6.01
C PHE A 94 -4.42 13.55 -6.22
N GLN A 95 -4.95 14.26 -7.21
CA GLN A 95 -4.46 15.58 -7.61
C GLN A 95 -4.77 16.65 -6.56
N ASN A 96 -5.94 16.56 -5.92
CA ASN A 96 -6.36 17.50 -4.88
C ASN A 96 -5.89 17.13 -3.47
N HIS A 97 -4.99 16.14 -3.34
CA HIS A 97 -4.43 15.70 -2.05
C HIS A 97 -5.50 15.27 -1.03
N LEU A 98 -6.65 14.76 -1.50
CA LEU A 98 -7.70 14.21 -0.62
C LEU A 98 -7.28 12.87 -0.03
N VAL A 99 -6.31 12.21 -0.66
CA VAL A 99 -5.58 11.06 -0.12
C VAL A 99 -4.08 11.35 -0.14
N PRO A 100 -3.28 10.72 0.75
CA PRO A 100 -1.83 10.87 0.72
C PRO A 100 -1.25 10.40 -0.63
N HIS A 101 -0.61 11.31 -1.37
CA HIS A 101 -0.09 11.04 -2.71
C HIS A 101 0.88 9.83 -2.74
N SER A 102 1.66 9.65 -1.66
CA SER A 102 2.61 8.54 -1.53
C SER A 102 1.94 7.19 -1.29
N GLN A 103 0.67 7.14 -0.88
CA GLN A 103 -0.08 5.90 -0.56
C GLN A 103 -1.46 5.84 -1.24
N ALA A 104 -1.70 6.65 -2.27
CA ALA A 104 -3.02 6.85 -2.87
C ALA A 104 -3.71 5.56 -3.29
N CYS A 105 -2.98 4.62 -3.90
CA CYS A 105 -3.53 3.32 -4.27
C CYS A 105 -3.93 2.51 -3.02
N PHE A 106 -3.04 2.46 -2.02
CA PHE A 106 -3.27 1.65 -0.81
C PHE A 106 -4.42 2.19 0.03
N THR A 107 -4.58 3.51 0.12
CA THR A 107 -5.68 4.16 0.84
C THR A 107 -7.05 3.65 0.39
N CYS A 108 -7.27 3.53 -0.93
CA CYS A 108 -8.56 3.05 -1.44
C CYS A 108 -8.64 1.52 -1.62
N HIS A 109 -7.50 0.84 -1.82
CA HIS A 109 -7.47 -0.60 -2.08
C HIS A 109 -7.11 -1.47 -0.87
N THR A 110 -6.91 -0.87 0.31
CA THR A 110 -6.95 -1.58 1.58
C THR A 110 -8.39 -1.70 2.07
N THR A 111 -8.59 -2.46 3.13
CA THR A 111 -9.87 -2.53 3.84
C THR A 111 -9.71 -1.89 5.20
N TYR A 112 -10.60 -0.97 5.58
CA TYR A 112 -10.59 -0.35 6.90
C TYR A 112 -11.28 -1.26 7.94
N THR A 113 -10.65 -2.42 8.16
CA THR A 113 -10.97 -3.37 9.24
C THR A 113 -9.70 -3.68 10.03
N ILE A 114 -9.83 -4.28 11.22
CA ILE A 114 -8.70 -4.59 12.11
C ILE A 114 -7.58 -5.38 11.40
N PHE A 115 -7.94 -6.22 10.41
CA PHE A 115 -6.97 -7.04 9.67
C PHE A 115 -6.85 -6.67 8.18
N GLY A 116 -7.43 -5.56 7.75
CA GLY A 116 -7.49 -5.23 6.32
C GLY A 116 -6.13 -5.00 5.68
N ASP A 117 -5.19 -4.38 6.40
CA ASP A 117 -3.80 -4.25 5.94
C ASP A 117 -3.13 -5.62 5.69
N ALA A 118 -3.36 -6.58 6.59
CA ALA A 118 -2.82 -7.93 6.46
C ALA A 118 -3.47 -8.67 5.28
N GLN A 119 -4.79 -8.52 5.12
CA GLN A 119 -5.53 -9.11 3.99
C GLN A 119 -5.06 -8.53 2.65
N ALA A 120 -4.92 -7.21 2.55
CA ALA A 120 -4.42 -6.53 1.36
C ALA A 120 -3.02 -7.01 0.98
N LYS A 121 -2.13 -7.20 1.98
CA LYS A 121 -0.78 -7.73 1.78
C LYS A 121 -0.78 -9.18 1.31
N LEU A 122 -1.65 -10.02 1.88
CA LEU A 122 -1.81 -11.42 1.45
C LEU A 122 -2.33 -11.50 0.01
N SER A 123 -3.30 -10.66 -0.35
CA SER A 123 -3.75 -10.51 -1.75
C SER A 123 -2.64 -10.00 -2.67
N GLY A 124 -1.76 -9.13 -2.17
CA GLY A 124 -0.56 -8.69 -2.88
C GLY A 124 0.37 -9.85 -3.29
N LEU A 125 0.53 -10.89 -2.45
CA LEU A 125 1.33 -12.07 -2.79
C LEU A 125 0.76 -12.82 -4.01
N LYS A 126 -0.57 -12.87 -4.16
CA LYS A 126 -1.22 -13.42 -5.35
C LYS A 126 -0.87 -12.60 -6.60
N HIS A 127 -0.79 -11.27 -6.49
CA HIS A 127 -0.39 -10.41 -7.62
C HIS A 127 1.08 -10.61 -8.01
N ILE A 128 1.97 -10.85 -7.03
CA ILE A 128 3.37 -11.20 -7.31
C ILE A 128 3.44 -12.53 -8.06
N TYR A 129 2.70 -13.55 -7.60
CA TYR A 129 2.62 -14.84 -8.30
C TYR A 129 2.11 -14.68 -9.74
N MET A 130 1.07 -13.86 -9.95
CA MET A 130 0.57 -13.55 -11.29
C MET A 130 1.60 -12.81 -12.15
N GLN A 131 2.32 -11.86 -11.57
CA GLN A 131 3.30 -11.06 -12.32
C GLN A 131 4.51 -11.90 -12.78
N TYR A 132 4.98 -12.84 -11.96
CA TYR A 132 6.22 -13.57 -12.23
C TYR A 132 6.04 -14.99 -12.78
N ILE A 133 4.91 -15.65 -12.49
CA ILE A 133 4.73 -17.08 -12.80
C ILE A 133 3.55 -17.30 -13.73
N ALA A 134 2.34 -16.86 -13.38
CA ALA A 134 1.13 -17.21 -14.12
C ALA A 134 0.78 -16.27 -15.28
N GLY A 135 1.34 -15.06 -15.29
CA GLY A 135 0.96 -13.96 -16.18
C GLY A 135 -0.24 -13.16 -15.66
N PRO A 136 -0.28 -11.83 -15.87
CA PRO A 136 -1.42 -11.00 -15.50
C PRO A 136 -2.66 -11.33 -16.35
N PRO A 137 -3.87 -11.23 -15.81
CA PRO A 137 -5.09 -11.45 -16.58
C PRO A 137 -5.27 -10.34 -17.64
N LYS A 138 -5.93 -10.68 -18.75
CA LYS A 138 -6.26 -9.71 -19.82
C LYS A 138 -7.15 -8.56 -19.33
N VAL A 139 -8.01 -8.83 -18.34
CA VAL A 139 -8.88 -7.84 -17.71
C VAL A 139 -8.66 -7.92 -16.21
N ILE A 140 -8.22 -6.82 -15.62
CA ILE A 140 -7.99 -6.70 -14.18
C ILE A 140 -9.27 -6.14 -13.55
N ARG A 141 -9.81 -6.87 -12.57
CA ARG A 141 -11.00 -6.50 -11.81
C ARG A 141 -10.74 -6.73 -10.33
N ILE A 142 -11.40 -5.96 -9.48
CA ILE A 142 -11.48 -6.26 -8.05
C ILE A 142 -12.23 -7.58 -7.85
N SER A 143 -11.78 -8.39 -6.89
CA SER A 143 -12.32 -9.74 -6.66
C SER A 143 -13.70 -9.75 -6.01
N SER A 144 -14.08 -8.66 -5.35
CA SER A 144 -15.34 -8.48 -4.65
C SER A 144 -15.89 -7.08 -4.94
N PRO A 145 -17.21 -6.87 -4.80
CA PRO A 145 -17.79 -5.53 -4.86
C PRO A 145 -17.08 -4.59 -3.88
N TYR A 146 -16.90 -3.34 -4.31
CA TYR A 146 -16.30 -2.30 -3.46
C TYR A 146 -17.26 -1.94 -2.33
N ASN A 147 -16.76 -1.87 -1.10
CA ASN A 147 -17.58 -1.60 0.08
C ASN A 147 -17.59 -0.10 0.39
N ASN A 148 -18.77 0.47 0.62
CA ASN A 148 -18.92 1.89 0.98
C ASN A 148 -18.18 2.28 2.24
N ARG A 149 -17.93 1.35 3.16
CA ARG A 149 -17.08 1.59 4.34
C ARG A 149 -15.75 2.22 3.94
N GLU A 150 -15.18 1.82 2.81
CA GLU A 150 -13.89 2.34 2.40
C GLU A 150 -13.95 3.82 2.01
N CYS A 151 -15.07 4.26 1.40
CA CYS A 151 -15.35 5.68 1.17
C CYS A 151 -15.68 6.41 2.48
N LEU A 152 -16.58 5.82 3.28
CA LEU A 152 -17.09 6.40 4.53
C LEU A 152 -16.01 6.58 5.60
N HIS A 153 -14.87 5.89 5.50
CA HIS A 153 -13.72 6.11 6.37
C HIS A 153 -13.28 7.58 6.38
N CYS A 154 -13.28 8.24 5.21
CA CYS A 154 -12.95 9.66 5.10
C CYS A 154 -14.21 10.54 5.00
N HIS A 155 -15.27 10.03 4.37
CA HIS A 155 -16.47 10.84 4.09
C HIS A 155 -17.44 10.98 5.27
N SER A 156 -17.53 9.97 6.15
CA SER A 156 -18.44 10.04 7.31
C SER A 156 -17.97 11.15 8.27
N GLY A 157 -18.88 11.99 8.75
CA GLY A 157 -18.57 13.14 9.59
C GLY A 157 -18.09 14.39 8.84
N MET A 158 -17.91 14.33 7.51
CA MET A 158 -17.64 15.54 6.72
C MET A 158 -18.94 16.32 6.52
N ARG A 159 -18.97 17.59 6.95
CA ARG A 159 -20.13 18.47 6.79
C ARG A 159 -20.69 18.49 5.36
N VAL A 160 -19.82 18.67 4.35
CA VAL A 160 -20.22 18.74 2.94
C VAL A 160 -20.82 17.41 2.45
N PHE A 161 -20.38 16.29 3.00
CA PHE A 161 -20.96 14.99 2.70
C PHE A 161 -22.32 14.83 3.38
N GLU A 162 -22.42 15.09 4.69
CA GLU A 162 -23.63 14.86 5.47
C GLU A 162 -24.77 15.84 5.15
N GLU A 163 -24.45 17.09 4.82
CA GLU A 163 -25.44 18.11 4.44
C GLU A 163 -25.83 18.05 2.95
N GLY A 164 -25.11 17.25 2.14
CA GLY A 164 -25.44 17.08 0.72
C GLY A 164 -26.82 16.44 0.56
N PRO A 165 -27.76 17.01 -0.22
CA PRO A 165 -29.16 16.58 -0.23
C PRO A 165 -29.35 15.12 -0.65
N VAL A 166 -28.56 14.65 -1.63
CA VAL A 166 -28.57 13.24 -2.08
C VAL A 166 -28.00 12.32 -1.00
N HIS A 167 -26.91 12.73 -0.36
CA HIS A 167 -26.24 11.94 0.68
C HIS A 167 -27.09 11.83 1.95
N ALA A 168 -27.69 12.93 2.39
CA ALA A 168 -28.57 12.99 3.55
C ALA A 168 -29.80 12.08 3.37
N ALA A 169 -30.43 12.11 2.19
CA ALA A 169 -31.62 11.31 1.91
C ALA A 169 -31.36 9.78 1.87
N MET A 170 -30.13 9.37 1.58
CA MET A 170 -29.76 7.97 1.33
C MET A 170 -28.71 7.44 2.32
N MET A 171 -28.45 8.16 3.41
CA MET A 171 -27.36 7.90 4.35
C MET A 171 -27.39 6.46 4.91
N ASP A 172 -28.57 5.97 5.30
CA ASP A 172 -28.72 4.61 5.84
C ASP A 172 -28.41 3.53 4.80
N GLN A 173 -28.72 3.81 3.53
CA GLN A 173 -28.44 2.90 2.41
C GLN A 173 -26.93 2.83 2.13
N PHE A 174 -26.23 3.97 2.25
CA PHE A 174 -24.78 4.00 2.12
C PHE A 174 -24.09 3.27 3.27
N LYS A 175 -24.52 3.51 4.51
CA LYS A 175 -23.96 2.86 5.72
C LYS A 175 -24.20 1.35 5.73
N SER A 176 -25.37 0.89 5.29
CA SER A 176 -25.69 -0.53 5.15
C SER A 176 -25.11 -1.19 3.90
N ASN A 177 -24.42 -0.41 3.04
CA ASN A 177 -23.86 -0.88 1.77
C ASN A 177 -24.93 -1.46 0.81
N SER A 178 -26.20 -1.03 0.93
CA SER A 178 -27.30 -1.48 0.07
C SER A 178 -27.31 -0.79 -1.29
N ILE A 179 -26.77 0.44 -1.36
CA ILE A 179 -26.49 1.17 -2.61
C ILE A 179 -25.02 1.56 -2.60
N SER A 180 -24.30 1.30 -3.69
CA SER A 180 -22.88 1.62 -3.78
C SER A 180 -22.65 3.11 -4.06
N CYS A 181 -21.63 3.70 -3.45
CA CYS A 181 -21.13 5.03 -3.85
C CYS A 181 -20.69 5.06 -5.32
N LEU A 182 -20.31 3.91 -5.89
CA LEU A 182 -19.85 3.75 -7.28
C LEU A 182 -20.97 3.35 -8.25
N SER A 183 -22.23 3.42 -7.82
CA SER A 183 -23.39 3.18 -8.69
C SER A 183 -23.47 4.22 -9.82
N SER A 184 -24.09 3.83 -10.94
CA SER A 184 -24.18 4.71 -12.11
C SER A 184 -24.85 6.05 -11.79
N GLY A 185 -24.26 7.15 -12.25
CA GLY A 185 -24.71 8.51 -11.94
C GLY A 185 -24.28 9.04 -10.57
N CYS A 186 -23.47 8.29 -9.81
CA CYS A 186 -22.81 8.74 -8.59
C CYS A 186 -21.30 8.92 -8.84
N HIS A 187 -20.44 8.15 -8.17
CA HIS A 187 -18.99 8.16 -8.39
C HIS A 187 -18.56 6.98 -9.29
N ASP A 188 -19.18 6.84 -10.45
CA ASP A 188 -19.06 5.65 -11.32
C ASP A 188 -17.83 5.66 -12.25
N VAL A 189 -17.22 6.82 -12.49
CA VAL A 189 -15.98 6.93 -13.26
C VAL A 189 -14.77 6.81 -12.33
N VAL A 190 -14.33 5.57 -12.09
CA VAL A 190 -13.24 5.29 -11.13
C VAL A 190 -11.85 5.44 -11.76
N HIS A 191 -11.43 4.45 -12.55
CA HIS A 191 -10.14 4.43 -13.25
C HIS A 191 -10.27 4.56 -14.78
N ASN A 192 -11.40 4.14 -15.36
CA ASN A 192 -11.70 4.14 -16.80
C ASN A 192 -10.49 3.76 -17.70
N THR A 193 -9.76 2.69 -17.36
CA THR A 193 -8.47 2.40 -18.01
C THR A 193 -8.57 2.09 -19.50
N SER A 194 -9.72 1.59 -19.97
CA SER A 194 -10.01 1.38 -21.39
C SER A 194 -10.26 2.68 -22.17
N GLY A 195 -10.69 3.74 -21.51
CA GLY A 195 -10.99 5.05 -22.11
C GLY A 195 -9.80 6.01 -22.15
N LEU A 196 -8.73 5.74 -21.38
CA LEU A 196 -7.62 6.68 -21.13
C LEU A 196 -6.98 7.29 -22.37
N ALA A 197 -6.92 6.57 -23.50
CA ALA A 197 -6.33 7.09 -24.73
C ALA A 197 -7.06 8.32 -25.29
N LYS A 198 -8.31 8.55 -24.86
CA LYS A 198 -9.15 9.69 -25.26
C LYS A 198 -9.17 10.79 -24.22
N GLU A 199 -8.63 10.54 -23.03
CA GLU A 199 -8.65 11.48 -21.93
C GLU A 199 -7.47 12.45 -22.01
N LYS A 200 -7.71 13.71 -21.64
CA LYS A 200 -6.64 14.67 -21.43
C LYS A 200 -5.95 14.37 -20.10
N LEU A 201 -4.62 14.38 -20.08
CA LEU A 201 -3.85 14.18 -18.85
C LEU A 201 -3.31 15.50 -18.32
N TRP A 202 -3.57 15.78 -17.06
CA TRP A 202 -2.96 16.85 -16.28
C TRP A 202 -1.53 16.47 -15.89
N ARG A 203 -0.60 17.41 -16.00
CA ARG A 203 0.79 17.23 -15.56
C ARG A 203 1.17 18.33 -14.56
N PRO A 204 1.66 17.98 -13.36
CA PRO A 204 2.12 18.97 -12.41
C PRO A 204 3.22 19.84 -13.04
N GLY A 205 3.03 21.17 -13.03
CA GLY A 205 4.05 22.13 -13.47
C GLY A 205 4.20 22.31 -14.98
N GLN A 206 3.28 21.81 -15.80
CA GLN A 206 3.11 22.35 -17.16
C GLN A 206 2.28 23.65 -17.08
N PRO A 207 2.66 24.72 -17.82
CA PRO A 207 1.87 25.96 -17.87
C PRO A 207 0.50 25.75 -18.49
#